data_AF-K7MGM2-F1
#
_entry.id   AF-K7MGM2-F1
#
_cell.length_a   1.000
_cell.length_b   1.000
_cell.length_c   1.000
_cell.angle_alpha   90.00
_cell.angle_beta   90.00
_cell.angle_gamma   90.00
#
_symmetry.space_group_name_H-M   'P 1'
#
loop_
_entity.id
_entity.type
_entity.pdbx_description
1 polymer ?
#
loop_
_entity_poly.entity_id
_entity_poly.type
_entity_poly.pdbx_seq_one_letter_code
_entity_poly.pdbx_strand_id
1 'polypeptide(L)'
;VGFYTECGSILQNLSPKGLHGIFERFRGILHEGEIDKHVQFLIEGLFAIRKAKFQGYPAEDHHKISLDEEIDPEISLDIFKPDPNFLEKEKRYEEMQTKDETQTNLVNLLRKIYLTIMSSVDFEEAGHELLKIKLKPDQEMELCIMLLECCSQKRKYLRYYGLLGQCFVQQYSMIHRLETNKLRNVANFFAHLLGTDALPWRVLSYLYTTSSSRIFIKILFEKLSEHLGIWLLNERLNDQTMLEYFESIFPKDNPKNTRFCINFFTSIGLGDLIENLLREYLKNMPCLIMQQQKDESGSSDSSDYGTASSEKGDSACSDESDSENGRRGRKRRRKPLHPQN
;
A
#
# COMPACT_ATOMS: atom_id res chain seq x y z
N VAL A 1 -17.30 5.29 53.00
CA VAL A 1 -16.27 4.31 52.57
C VAL A 1 -16.30 4.07 51.06
N GLY A 2 -17.45 3.71 50.46
CA GLY A 2 -17.58 3.47 49.01
C GLY A 2 -17.08 4.61 48.10
N PHE A 3 -17.41 5.86 48.42
CA PHE A 3 -16.89 7.02 47.66
C PHE A 3 -15.34 7.05 47.58
N TYR A 4 -14.66 6.69 48.68
CA TYR A 4 -13.19 6.65 48.71
C TYR A 4 -12.60 5.39 48.07
N THR A 5 -13.38 4.31 47.92
CA THR A 5 -12.90 3.15 47.16
C THR A 5 -12.84 3.46 45.67
N GLU A 6 -13.84 4.19 45.16
CA GLU A 6 -13.94 4.58 43.74
C GLU A 6 -13.00 5.76 43.40
N CYS A 7 -13.06 6.85 44.16
CA CYS A 7 -12.25 8.05 43.87
C CYS A 7 -10.83 8.01 44.45
N GLY A 8 -10.46 6.96 45.19
CA GLY A 8 -9.21 6.91 45.96
C GLY A 8 -7.95 6.97 45.09
N SER A 9 -7.99 6.36 43.90
CA SER A 9 -6.90 6.41 42.92
C SER A 9 -6.67 7.83 42.39
N ILE A 10 -7.76 8.54 42.08
CA ILE A 10 -7.75 9.94 41.60
C ILE A 10 -7.20 10.87 42.69
N LEU A 11 -7.71 10.73 43.92
CA LEU A 11 -7.27 11.52 45.07
C LEU A 11 -5.78 11.29 45.41
N GLN A 12 -5.28 10.07 45.23
CA GLN A 12 -3.87 9.76 45.45
C GLN A 12 -2.96 10.50 44.45
N ASN A 13 -3.43 10.69 43.22
CA ASN A 13 -2.68 11.39 42.16
C ASN A 13 -2.81 12.92 42.27
N LEU A 14 -4.01 13.45 42.50
CA LEU A 14 -4.26 14.90 42.55
C LEU A 14 -3.87 15.54 43.89
N SER A 15 -4.22 14.92 45.02
CA SER A 15 -4.07 15.52 46.35
C SER A 15 -3.65 14.51 47.43
N PRO A 16 -2.42 13.96 47.36
CA PRO A 16 -1.96 12.93 48.29
C PRO A 16 -1.96 13.38 49.76
N LYS A 17 -1.72 14.68 50.02
CA LYS A 17 -1.80 15.26 51.36
C LYS A 17 -3.23 15.28 51.92
N GLY A 18 -4.21 15.59 51.06
CA GLY A 18 -5.63 15.58 51.43
C GLY A 18 -6.08 14.16 51.75
N LEU A 19 -5.73 13.20 50.88
CA LEU A 19 -6.00 11.78 51.12
C LEU A 19 -5.38 11.30 52.43
N HIS A 20 -4.13 11.68 52.72
CA HIS A 20 -3.47 11.30 53.98
C HIS A 20 -4.21 11.85 55.20
N GLY A 21 -4.63 13.12 55.19
CA GLY A 21 -5.40 13.72 56.28
C GLY A 21 -6.73 13.00 56.55
N ILE A 22 -7.41 12.56 55.49
CA ILE A 22 -8.65 11.77 55.60
C ILE A 22 -8.39 10.41 56.24
N PHE A 23 -7.32 9.71 55.84
CA PHE A 23 -6.97 8.43 56.45
C PHE A 23 -6.51 8.55 57.91
N GLU A 24 -5.91 9.66 58.31
CA GLU A 24 -5.61 9.94 59.73
C GLU A 24 -6.90 10.17 60.53
N ARG A 25 -7.91 10.83 59.95
CA ARG A 25 -9.25 10.91 60.58
C ARG A 25 -9.88 9.52 60.75
N PHE A 26 -9.83 8.67 59.71
CA PHE A 26 -10.33 7.28 59.82
C PHE A 26 -9.57 6.45 60.86
N ARG A 27 -8.26 6.69 61.01
CA ARG A 27 -7.46 6.06 62.06
C ARG A 27 -7.85 6.55 63.46
N GLY A 28 -8.09 7.85 63.64
CA GLY A 28 -8.59 8.42 64.89
C GLY A 28 -9.93 7.82 65.29
N ILE A 29 -10.86 7.74 64.34
CA ILE A 29 -12.17 7.07 64.48
C ILE A 29 -11.96 5.63 64.97
N LEU A 30 -11.12 4.82 64.30
CA LEU A 30 -10.81 3.44 64.74
C LEU A 30 -10.24 3.34 66.17
N HIS A 31 -9.53 4.36 66.65
CA HIS A 31 -8.92 4.35 67.99
C HIS A 31 -9.84 4.86 69.10
N GLU A 32 -10.85 5.68 68.80
CA GLU A 32 -11.83 6.18 69.79
C GLU A 32 -12.70 5.04 70.36
N GLY A 33 -12.79 3.90 69.67
CA GLY A 33 -13.29 2.63 70.23
C GLY A 33 -14.80 2.48 70.35
N GLU A 34 -15.59 3.54 70.14
CA GLU A 34 -17.06 3.53 70.26
C GLU A 34 -17.81 3.23 68.95
N ILE A 35 -17.23 2.41 68.07
CA ILE A 35 -17.77 2.18 66.72
C ILE A 35 -18.32 0.77 66.57
N ASP A 36 -19.45 0.66 65.88
CA ASP A 36 -20.04 -0.64 65.54
C ASP A 36 -19.09 -1.50 64.69
N LYS A 37 -19.11 -2.82 64.92
CA LYS A 37 -18.23 -3.77 64.23
C LYS A 37 -18.37 -3.67 62.70
N HIS A 38 -19.56 -3.38 62.19
CA HIS A 38 -19.77 -3.24 60.75
C HIS A 38 -18.96 -2.08 60.15
N VAL A 39 -18.98 -0.93 60.82
CA VAL A 39 -18.23 0.26 60.39
C VAL A 39 -16.73 0.02 60.52
N GLN A 40 -16.31 -0.68 61.58
CA GLN A 40 -14.91 -1.10 61.75
C GLN A 40 -14.42 -1.94 60.55
N PHE A 41 -15.17 -2.97 60.14
CA PHE A 41 -14.81 -3.79 58.97
C PHE A 41 -14.75 -2.98 57.67
N LEU A 42 -15.67 -2.03 57.46
CA LEU A 42 -15.65 -1.18 56.27
C LEU A 42 -14.40 -0.30 56.22
N ILE A 43 -14.01 0.31 57.34
CA ILE A 43 -12.79 1.15 57.40
C ILE A 43 -11.54 0.28 57.22
N GLU A 44 -11.45 -0.88 57.89
CA GLU A 44 -10.34 -1.82 57.71
C GLU A 44 -10.21 -2.30 56.26
N GLY A 45 -11.34 -2.58 55.59
CA GLY A 45 -11.40 -2.90 54.16
C GLY A 45 -10.86 -1.77 53.28
N LEU A 46 -11.16 -0.50 53.61
CA LEU A 46 -10.60 0.66 52.90
C LEU A 46 -9.08 0.77 53.07
N PHE A 47 -8.55 0.46 54.27
CA PHE A 47 -7.10 0.40 54.50
C PHE A 47 -6.43 -0.73 53.68
N ALA A 48 -7.10 -1.86 53.46
CA ALA A 48 -6.62 -2.92 52.58
C ALA A 48 -6.57 -2.48 51.11
N ILE A 49 -7.61 -1.80 50.61
CA ILE A 49 -7.65 -1.27 49.24
C ILE A 49 -6.54 -0.22 49.02
N ARG A 50 -6.28 0.65 50.01
CA ARG A 50 -5.14 1.59 49.96
C ARG A 50 -3.79 0.87 49.89
N LYS A 51 -3.60 -0.23 50.63
CA LYS A 51 -2.38 -1.06 50.54
C LYS A 51 -2.22 -1.69 49.15
N ALA A 52 -3.32 -2.05 48.50
CA ALA A 52 -3.35 -2.51 47.11
C ALA A 52 -3.26 -1.37 46.07
N LYS A 53 -2.96 -0.12 46.49
CA LYS A 53 -2.87 1.07 45.63
C LYS A 53 -4.11 1.27 44.74
N PHE A 54 -5.31 0.96 45.25
CA PHE A 54 -6.56 1.07 44.51
C PHE A 54 -6.60 0.28 43.18
N GLN A 55 -5.87 -0.85 43.09
CA GLN A 55 -6.02 -1.79 41.98
C GLN A 55 -7.48 -2.25 41.86
N GLY A 56 -8.18 -1.75 40.83
CA GLY A 56 -9.61 -2.01 40.59
C GLY A 56 -10.41 -0.75 40.24
N TYR A 57 -9.93 0.43 40.61
CA TYR A 57 -10.64 1.70 40.38
C TYR A 57 -9.71 2.69 39.64
N PRO A 58 -9.62 2.62 38.30
CA PRO A 58 -8.79 3.54 37.52
C PRO A 58 -9.33 4.98 37.59
N ALA A 59 -8.43 5.95 37.47
CA ALA A 59 -8.78 7.36 37.44
C ALA A 59 -9.35 7.74 36.07
N GLU A 60 -10.56 8.30 36.03
CA GLU A 60 -11.13 8.92 34.84
C GLU A 60 -10.89 10.44 34.86
N ASP A 61 -10.96 11.07 33.68
CA ASP A 61 -10.81 12.53 33.54
C ASP A 61 -12.05 13.23 34.11
N HIS A 62 -11.84 14.28 34.91
CA HIS A 62 -12.93 14.94 35.63
C HIS A 62 -12.87 16.47 35.54
N HIS A 63 -14.05 17.07 35.44
CA HIS A 63 -14.26 18.50 35.56
C HIS A 63 -14.02 18.98 37.00
N LYS A 64 -13.46 20.18 37.15
CA LYS A 64 -13.28 20.81 38.47
C LYS A 64 -14.58 21.50 38.85
N ILE A 65 -15.33 20.90 39.77
CA ILE A 65 -16.56 21.47 40.34
C ILE A 65 -16.34 21.56 41.85
N SER A 66 -16.56 22.74 42.44
CA SER A 66 -16.47 22.94 43.89
C SER A 66 -17.78 22.55 44.57
N LEU A 67 -17.72 21.99 45.79
CA LEU A 67 -18.93 21.62 46.54
C LEU A 67 -19.71 22.82 47.09
N ASP A 68 -19.04 23.96 47.26
CA ASP A 68 -19.64 25.18 47.83
C ASP A 68 -20.26 26.09 46.75
N GLU A 69 -20.04 25.78 45.47
CA GLU A 69 -20.62 26.54 44.37
C GLU A 69 -22.09 26.14 44.20
N GLU A 70 -23.00 27.12 44.15
CA GLU A 70 -24.38 26.88 43.74
C GLU A 70 -24.37 26.45 42.27
N ILE A 71 -24.43 25.13 42.04
CA ILE A 71 -24.55 24.56 40.70
C ILE A 71 -25.98 24.86 40.22
N ASP A 72 -26.11 25.67 39.17
CA ASP A 72 -27.39 25.81 38.48
C ASP A 72 -27.72 24.46 37.82
N PRO A 73 -28.79 23.76 38.25
CA PRO A 73 -29.16 22.49 37.64
C PRO A 73 -29.69 22.65 36.21
N GLU A 74 -29.85 23.89 35.71
CA GLU A 74 -30.29 24.21 34.35
C GLU A 74 -31.60 23.50 33.94
N ILE A 75 -32.48 23.17 34.90
CA ILE A 75 -33.74 22.42 34.70
C ILE A 75 -34.64 23.09 33.63
N SER A 76 -34.44 24.39 33.40
CA SER A 76 -35.14 25.13 32.36
C SER A 76 -34.83 24.66 30.93
N LEU A 77 -33.75 23.90 30.72
CA LEU A 77 -33.36 23.28 29.45
C LEU A 77 -34.16 22.00 29.15
N ASP A 78 -34.72 21.34 30.17
CA ASP A 78 -35.58 20.15 29.99
C ASP A 78 -36.98 20.51 29.43
N ILE A 79 -37.33 21.80 29.44
CA ILE A 79 -38.60 22.30 28.92
C ILE A 79 -38.37 22.79 27.49
N PHE A 80 -39.10 22.20 26.53
CA PHE A 80 -39.08 22.65 25.15
C PHE A 80 -39.44 24.13 25.04
N LYS A 81 -38.48 24.93 24.54
CA LYS A 81 -38.67 26.35 24.23
C LYS A 81 -38.41 26.57 22.74
N PRO A 82 -39.22 27.38 22.05
CA PRO A 82 -38.94 27.76 20.68
C PRO A 82 -37.65 28.59 20.65
N ASP A 83 -36.66 28.10 19.89
CA ASP A 83 -35.38 28.77 19.72
C ASP A 83 -35.37 29.57 18.41
N PRO A 84 -35.20 30.90 18.43
CA PRO A 84 -35.11 31.71 17.21
C PRO A 84 -33.93 31.33 16.31
N ASN A 85 -32.87 30.72 16.87
CA ASN A 85 -31.68 30.27 16.16
C ASN A 85 -31.65 28.74 15.95
N PHE A 86 -32.82 28.08 16.00
CA PHE A 86 -32.94 26.63 15.84
C PHE A 86 -32.15 26.10 14.62
N LEU A 87 -32.33 26.71 13.45
CA LEU A 87 -31.66 26.29 12.20
C LEU A 87 -30.14 26.39 12.26
N GLU A 88 -29.60 27.44 12.88
CA GLU A 88 -28.15 27.64 13.00
C GLU A 88 -27.54 26.68 14.02
N LYS A 89 -28.23 26.46 15.15
CA LYS A 89 -27.79 25.49 16.16
C LYS A 89 -27.87 24.06 15.64
N GLU A 90 -28.93 23.69 14.93
CA GLU A 90 -29.07 22.37 14.29
C GLU A 90 -27.93 22.11 13.32
N LYS A 91 -27.64 23.06 12.43
CA LYS A 91 -26.48 22.98 11.52
C LYS A 91 -25.15 22.85 12.28
N ARG A 92 -24.98 23.58 13.39
CA ARG A 92 -23.77 23.48 14.23
C ARG A 92 -23.67 22.13 14.94
N TYR A 93 -24.79 21.56 15.41
CA TYR A 93 -24.84 20.20 15.97
C TYR A 93 -24.50 19.15 14.91
N GLU A 94 -25.00 19.29 13.67
CA GLU A 94 -24.62 18.44 12.54
C GLU A 94 -23.12 18.54 12.24
N GLU A 95 -22.57 19.76 12.15
CA GLU A 95 -21.14 19.99 11.91
C GLU A 95 -20.26 19.41 13.03
N MET A 96 -20.73 19.44 14.28
CA MET A 96 -20.00 18.90 15.44
C MET A 96 -20.09 17.38 15.52
N GLN A 97 -21.25 16.77 15.23
CA GLN A 97 -21.41 15.32 15.13
C GLN A 97 -20.58 14.70 13.99
N THR A 98 -20.25 15.47 12.95
CA THR A 98 -19.48 14.97 11.78
C THR A 98 -17.96 14.86 12.05
N LYS A 99 -17.48 15.21 13.25
CA LYS A 99 -16.05 15.23 13.61
C LYS A 99 -15.56 14.07 14.47
N ASP A 100 -16.37 13.03 14.69
CA ASP A 100 -15.83 11.78 15.19
C ASP A 100 -15.04 11.09 14.06
N GLU A 101 -13.77 11.46 13.88
CA GLU A 101 -12.82 10.81 12.96
C GLU A 101 -12.40 9.42 13.49
N THR A 102 -13.38 8.59 13.85
CA THR A 102 -13.15 7.21 14.28
C THR A 102 -13.03 6.28 13.07
N GLN A 103 -12.17 5.26 13.19
CA GLN A 103 -12.03 4.19 12.18
C GLN A 103 -13.39 3.59 11.78
N THR A 104 -14.38 3.62 12.66
CA THR A 104 -15.76 3.22 12.40
C THR A 104 -16.41 3.99 11.24
N ASN A 105 -16.20 5.30 11.14
CA ASN A 105 -16.75 6.11 10.05
C ASN A 105 -16.11 5.76 8.70
N LEU A 106 -14.81 5.47 8.70
CA LEU A 106 -14.13 4.96 7.51
C LEU A 106 -14.69 3.59 7.11
N VAL A 107 -14.81 2.65 8.05
CA VAL A 107 -15.36 1.31 7.77
C VAL A 107 -16.81 1.39 7.26
N ASN A 108 -17.64 2.27 7.82
CA ASN A 108 -19.01 2.50 7.36
C ASN A 108 -19.04 3.10 5.95
N LEU A 109 -18.16 4.05 5.66
CA LEU A 109 -18.01 4.63 4.32
C LEU A 109 -17.57 3.56 3.30
N LEU A 110 -16.53 2.80 3.64
CA LEU A 110 -16.01 1.69 2.84
C LEU A 110 -17.09 0.63 2.57
N ARG A 111 -17.88 0.26 3.58
CA ARG A 111 -19.04 -0.64 3.42
C ARG A 111 -20.10 -0.04 2.49
N LYS A 112 -20.40 1.25 2.61
CA LYS A 112 -21.37 1.93 1.74
C LYS A 112 -20.92 1.89 0.28
N ILE A 113 -19.66 2.25 0.03
CA ILE A 113 -19.04 2.21 -1.31
C ILE A 113 -19.09 0.79 -1.88
N TYR A 114 -18.67 -0.21 -1.09
CA TYR A 114 -18.71 -1.62 -1.50
C TYR A 114 -20.13 -2.04 -1.90
N LEU A 115 -21.14 -1.72 -1.07
CA LEU A 115 -22.53 -2.06 -1.36
C LEU A 115 -23.03 -1.37 -2.62
N THR A 116 -22.71 -0.09 -2.83
CA THR A 116 -23.08 0.65 -4.05
C THR A 116 -22.50 0.00 -5.31
N ILE A 117 -21.22 -0.38 -5.30
CA ILE A 117 -20.58 -1.06 -6.44
C ILE A 117 -21.17 -2.47 -6.66
N MET A 118 -21.54 -3.18 -5.59
CA MET A 118 -22.14 -4.52 -5.71
C MET A 118 -23.62 -4.50 -6.11
N SER A 119 -24.35 -3.43 -5.81
CA SER A 119 -25.78 -3.31 -6.13
C SER A 119 -26.05 -2.79 -7.53
N SER A 120 -25.16 -1.95 -8.08
CA SER A 120 -25.28 -1.42 -9.43
C SER A 120 -25.18 -2.53 -10.48
N VAL A 121 -26.01 -2.45 -11.53
CA VAL A 121 -25.96 -3.40 -12.65
C VAL A 121 -24.89 -2.99 -13.65
N ASP A 122 -24.84 -1.69 -13.97
CA ASP A 122 -23.95 -1.11 -14.98
C ASP A 122 -22.95 -0.13 -14.36
N PHE A 123 -21.81 0.07 -15.05
CA PHE A 123 -20.74 0.95 -14.56
C PHE A 123 -21.17 2.43 -14.55
N GLU A 124 -22.07 2.84 -15.45
CA GLU A 124 -22.63 4.20 -15.50
C GLU A 124 -23.50 4.50 -14.27
N GLU A 125 -24.37 3.54 -13.91
CA GLU A 125 -25.20 3.62 -12.70
C GLU A 125 -24.32 3.69 -11.46
N ALA A 126 -23.31 2.82 -11.37
CA ALA A 126 -22.35 2.82 -10.27
C ALA A 126 -21.63 4.16 -10.14
N GLY A 127 -21.13 4.70 -11.25
CA GLY A 127 -20.45 5.99 -11.29
C GLY A 127 -21.35 7.13 -10.81
N HIS A 128 -22.61 7.16 -11.26
CA HIS A 128 -23.57 8.17 -10.85
C HIS A 128 -23.94 8.07 -9.36
N GLU A 129 -24.15 6.86 -8.83
CA GLU A 129 -24.43 6.66 -7.41
C GLU A 129 -23.23 7.01 -6.53
N LEU A 130 -22.01 6.71 -6.98
CA LEU A 130 -20.78 7.11 -6.27
C LEU A 130 -20.59 8.63 -6.24
N LEU A 131 -20.93 9.34 -7.32
CA LEU A 131 -20.88 10.81 -7.38
C LEU A 131 -21.91 11.49 -6.45
N LYS A 132 -23.04 10.82 -6.15
CA LYS A 132 -24.02 11.32 -5.16
C LYS A 132 -23.48 11.25 -3.73
N ILE A 133 -22.52 10.37 -3.46
CA ILE A 133 -21.86 10.30 -2.15
C ILE A 133 -20.90 11.48 -2.08
N LYS A 134 -21.23 12.49 -1.26
CA LYS A 134 -20.36 13.64 -1.01
C LYS A 134 -19.10 13.19 -0.25
N LEU A 135 -18.07 12.79 -0.98
CA LEU A 135 -16.77 12.42 -0.44
C LEU A 135 -15.99 13.68 -0.07
N LYS A 136 -15.31 13.65 1.08
CA LYS A 136 -14.26 14.65 1.40
C LYS A 136 -13.06 14.40 0.48
N PRO A 137 -12.25 15.42 0.12
CA PRO A 137 -11.09 15.24 -0.76
C PRO A 137 -10.11 14.15 -0.26
N ASP A 138 -10.00 13.99 1.07
CA ASP A 138 -9.14 12.96 1.67
C ASP A 138 -9.68 11.53 1.52
N GLN A 139 -10.97 11.36 1.23
CA GLN A 139 -11.66 10.05 1.13
C GLN A 139 -11.73 9.51 -0.29
N GLU A 140 -11.37 10.30 -1.31
CA GLU A 140 -11.35 9.86 -2.71
C GLU A 140 -10.37 8.68 -2.92
N MET A 141 -9.26 8.69 -2.18
CA MET A 141 -8.28 7.61 -2.15
C MET A 141 -8.87 6.29 -1.63
N GLU A 142 -9.77 6.36 -0.66
CA GLU A 142 -10.40 5.18 -0.04
C GLU A 142 -11.46 4.56 -0.96
N LEU A 143 -12.22 5.39 -1.70
CA LEU A 143 -13.08 4.93 -2.78
C LEU A 143 -12.27 4.13 -3.82
N CYS A 144 -11.15 4.71 -4.17
CA CYS A 144 -10.20 4.18 -5.13
C CYS A 144 -9.62 2.82 -4.71
N ILE A 145 -9.13 2.73 -3.46
CA ILE A 145 -8.65 1.48 -2.85
C ILE A 145 -9.77 0.44 -2.82
N MET A 146 -10.97 0.81 -2.37
CA MET A 146 -12.11 -0.10 -2.29
C MET A 146 -12.51 -0.66 -3.66
N LEU A 147 -12.47 0.15 -4.72
CA LEU A 147 -12.75 -0.30 -6.08
C LEU A 147 -11.73 -1.35 -6.54
N LEU A 148 -10.45 -1.13 -6.24
CA LEU A 148 -9.38 -2.06 -6.56
C LEU A 148 -9.50 -3.36 -5.73
N GLU A 149 -9.84 -3.25 -4.44
CA GLU A 149 -10.10 -4.39 -3.58
C GLU A 149 -11.28 -5.23 -4.08
N CYS A 150 -12.39 -4.59 -4.45
CA CYS A 150 -13.54 -5.25 -5.08
C CYS A 150 -13.13 -6.03 -6.32
N CYS A 151 -12.34 -5.42 -7.21
CA CYS A 151 -11.83 -6.07 -8.42
C CYS A 151 -10.93 -7.27 -8.08
N SER A 152 -10.07 -7.12 -7.07
CA SER A 152 -9.11 -8.14 -6.63
C SER A 152 -9.79 -9.38 -6.04
N GLN A 153 -10.95 -9.23 -5.41
CA GLN A 153 -11.67 -10.32 -4.73
C GLN A 153 -12.54 -11.16 -5.68
N LYS A 154 -12.87 -10.69 -6.89
CA LYS A 154 -13.69 -11.46 -7.83
C LYS A 154 -12.93 -12.69 -8.36
N ARG A 155 -13.65 -13.79 -8.65
CA ARG A 155 -13.03 -15.01 -9.19
C ARG A 155 -12.47 -14.83 -10.61
N LYS A 156 -13.09 -13.95 -11.40
CA LYS A 156 -12.68 -13.59 -12.76
C LYS A 156 -12.75 -12.07 -12.90
N TYR A 157 -11.86 -11.51 -13.72
CA TYR A 157 -11.90 -10.10 -14.06
C TYR A 157 -13.16 -9.77 -14.87
N LEU A 158 -13.87 -8.72 -14.46
CA LEU A 158 -15.03 -8.17 -15.16
C LEU A 158 -14.63 -6.81 -15.75
N ARG A 159 -14.95 -6.58 -17.03
CA ARG A 159 -14.68 -5.29 -17.71
C ARG A 159 -15.34 -4.09 -17.02
N TYR A 160 -16.46 -4.33 -16.32
CA TYR A 160 -17.16 -3.36 -15.47
C TYR A 160 -16.21 -2.54 -14.59
N TYR A 161 -15.24 -3.18 -13.91
CA TYR A 161 -14.31 -2.46 -13.04
C TYR A 161 -13.39 -1.55 -13.83
N GLY A 162 -12.86 -2.01 -14.96
CA GLY A 162 -12.00 -1.21 -15.82
C GLY A 162 -12.69 0.07 -16.28
N LEU A 163 -13.93 -0.03 -16.75
CA LEU A 163 -14.74 1.12 -17.18
C LEU A 163 -15.03 2.07 -16.02
N LEU A 164 -15.41 1.55 -14.84
CA LEU A 164 -15.63 2.37 -13.65
C LEU A 164 -14.33 3.06 -13.19
N GLY A 165 -13.19 2.37 -13.30
CA GLY A 165 -11.87 2.88 -12.97
C GLY A 165 -11.43 4.04 -13.85
N GLN A 166 -11.81 4.04 -15.14
CA GLN A 166 -11.49 5.15 -16.06
C GLN A 166 -11.99 6.50 -15.52
N CYS A 167 -13.12 6.51 -14.82
CA CYS A 167 -13.69 7.73 -14.24
C CYS A 167 -12.90 8.27 -13.02
N PHE A 168 -12.12 7.44 -12.32
CA PHE A 168 -11.51 7.78 -11.02
C PHE A 168 -9.97 7.73 -11.01
N VAL A 169 -9.36 7.63 -12.19
CA VAL A 169 -7.99 7.15 -12.34
C VAL A 169 -6.88 8.18 -12.03
N GLN A 170 -7.22 9.44 -11.77
CA GLN A 170 -6.23 10.50 -11.50
C GLN A 170 -5.42 10.33 -10.19
N GLN A 171 -5.75 9.37 -9.32
CA GLN A 171 -5.30 9.39 -7.92
C GLN A 171 -4.24 8.36 -7.48
N TYR A 172 -3.60 7.56 -8.35
CA TYR A 172 -2.92 6.34 -7.87
C TYR A 172 -1.39 6.31 -7.92
N SER A 173 -0.81 6.08 -6.73
CA SER A 173 0.60 5.73 -6.47
C SER A 173 0.79 4.30 -5.89
N MET A 174 -0.27 3.52 -5.67
CA MET A 174 -0.16 2.33 -4.80
C MET A 174 -0.37 0.98 -5.52
N ILE A 175 0.65 0.54 -6.26
CA ILE A 175 0.70 -0.81 -6.88
C ILE A 175 1.44 -1.84 -5.98
N HIS A 176 2.21 -1.39 -4.99
CA HIS A 176 3.15 -2.26 -4.27
C HIS A 176 2.57 -3.05 -3.09
N ARG A 177 1.31 -2.83 -2.67
CA ARG A 177 0.75 -3.44 -1.44
C ARG A 177 -0.12 -4.69 -1.64
N LEU A 178 -0.32 -5.16 -2.87
CA LEU A 178 -1.31 -6.21 -3.15
C LEU A 178 -0.70 -7.63 -3.15
N GLU A 179 -1.39 -8.54 -2.46
CA GLU A 179 -0.99 -9.95 -2.30
C GLU A 179 -0.93 -10.74 -3.63
N THR A 180 0.02 -11.67 -3.72
CA THR A 180 0.42 -12.39 -4.95
C THR A 180 -0.70 -13.20 -5.62
N ASN A 181 -1.69 -13.68 -4.87
CA ASN A 181 -2.79 -14.48 -5.41
C ASN A 181 -3.86 -13.63 -6.13
N LYS A 182 -3.90 -12.33 -5.85
CA LYS A 182 -4.90 -11.39 -6.37
C LYS A 182 -4.37 -10.57 -7.56
N LEU A 183 -3.10 -10.78 -7.93
CA LEU A 183 -2.42 -10.02 -8.99
C LEU A 183 -3.05 -10.17 -10.38
N ARG A 184 -3.71 -11.29 -10.69
CA ARG A 184 -4.25 -11.52 -12.03
C ARG A 184 -5.36 -10.53 -12.39
N ASN A 185 -6.33 -10.31 -11.49
CA ASN A 185 -7.42 -9.35 -11.76
C ASN A 185 -6.91 -7.91 -11.75
N VAL A 186 -6.01 -7.59 -10.82
CA VAL A 186 -5.39 -6.26 -10.73
C VAL A 186 -4.59 -5.96 -11.99
N ALA A 187 -3.82 -6.92 -12.52
CA ALA A 187 -3.11 -6.76 -13.78
C ALA A 187 -4.07 -6.58 -14.96
N ASN A 188 -5.18 -7.33 -15.02
CA ASN A 188 -6.22 -7.12 -16.05
C ASN A 188 -6.84 -5.72 -15.97
N PHE A 189 -7.08 -5.21 -14.75
CA PHE A 189 -7.62 -3.88 -14.50
C PHE A 189 -6.69 -2.80 -15.03
N PHE A 190 -5.41 -2.83 -14.67
CA PHE A 190 -4.41 -1.88 -15.17
C PHE A 190 -4.17 -2.01 -16.68
N ALA A 191 -4.19 -3.23 -17.22
CA ALA A 191 -4.08 -3.45 -18.67
C ALA A 191 -5.25 -2.80 -19.42
N HIS A 192 -6.47 -2.85 -18.87
CA HIS A 192 -7.62 -2.18 -19.47
C HIS A 192 -7.44 -0.66 -19.45
N LEU A 193 -7.05 -0.10 -18.31
CA LEU A 193 -6.88 1.36 -18.14
C LEU A 193 -5.78 1.96 -19.03
N LEU A 194 -4.65 1.27 -19.15
CA LEU A 194 -3.56 1.65 -20.06
C LEU A 194 -3.96 1.44 -21.53
N GLY A 195 -4.70 0.37 -21.81
CA GLY A 195 -5.21 0.07 -23.15
C GLY A 195 -6.15 1.16 -23.69
N THR A 196 -7.05 1.66 -22.83
CA THR A 196 -8.00 2.73 -23.16
C THR A 196 -7.46 4.14 -22.93
N ASP A 197 -6.14 4.30 -22.70
CA ASP A 197 -5.46 5.57 -22.43
C ASP A 197 -6.07 6.41 -21.29
N ALA A 198 -6.72 5.75 -20.33
CA ALA A 198 -7.23 6.42 -19.13
C ALA A 198 -6.10 6.70 -18.13
N LEU A 199 -5.12 5.80 -18.03
CA LEU A 199 -3.91 6.00 -17.24
C LEU A 199 -2.74 6.42 -18.13
N PRO A 200 -1.96 7.44 -17.73
CA PRO A 200 -0.70 7.74 -18.39
C PRO A 200 0.28 6.56 -18.27
N TRP A 201 0.96 6.23 -19.37
CA TRP A 201 1.97 5.17 -19.41
C TRP A 201 3.17 5.43 -18.48
N ARG A 202 3.34 6.67 -18.01
CA ARG A 202 4.29 7.07 -16.95
C ARG A 202 4.22 6.18 -15.71
N VAL A 203 3.05 5.61 -15.38
CA VAL A 203 2.87 4.74 -14.21
C VAL A 203 3.76 3.48 -14.27
N LEU A 204 4.16 3.05 -15.47
CA LEU A 204 5.07 1.91 -15.64
C LEU A 204 6.48 2.16 -15.07
N SER A 205 6.90 3.41 -14.90
CA SER A 205 8.21 3.76 -14.31
C SER A 205 8.37 3.27 -12.86
N TYR A 206 7.27 3.19 -12.11
CA TYR A 206 7.25 2.72 -10.73
C TYR A 206 7.32 1.19 -10.61
N LEU A 207 7.24 0.44 -11.73
CA LEU A 207 7.33 -1.01 -11.74
C LEU A 207 8.80 -1.45 -11.75
N TYR A 208 9.32 -1.81 -10.57
CA TYR A 208 10.63 -2.44 -10.43
C TYR A 208 10.54 -3.96 -10.59
N THR A 209 11.58 -4.58 -11.16
CA THR A 209 11.60 -6.02 -11.49
C THR A 209 12.04 -6.93 -10.33
N THR A 210 11.30 -6.95 -9.22
CA THR A 210 11.45 -8.00 -8.18
C THR A 210 10.90 -9.35 -8.61
N SER A 211 11.34 -10.41 -7.93
CA SER A 211 10.80 -11.77 -8.12
C SER A 211 9.27 -11.82 -8.04
N SER A 212 8.67 -11.11 -7.08
CA SER A 212 7.21 -11.03 -6.89
C SER A 212 6.51 -10.22 -7.97
N SER A 213 7.09 -9.09 -8.40
CA SER A 213 6.48 -8.21 -9.41
C SER A 213 6.56 -8.77 -10.83
N ARG A 214 7.53 -9.67 -11.13
CA ARG A 214 7.64 -10.34 -12.44
C ARG A 214 6.35 -11.06 -12.84
N ILE A 215 5.63 -11.67 -11.90
CA ILE A 215 4.34 -12.32 -12.19
C ILE A 215 3.31 -11.28 -12.63
N PHE A 216 3.27 -10.13 -11.95
CA PHE A 216 2.38 -9.02 -12.30
C PHE A 216 2.71 -8.45 -13.67
N ILE A 217 3.99 -8.14 -13.93
CA ILE A 217 4.46 -7.60 -15.21
C ILE A 217 4.14 -8.58 -16.35
N LYS A 218 4.37 -9.89 -16.13
CA LYS A 218 4.00 -10.92 -17.10
C LYS A 218 2.53 -10.86 -17.48
N ILE A 219 1.64 -10.88 -16.48
CA ILE A 219 0.20 -10.89 -16.73
C ILE A 219 -0.24 -9.55 -17.36
N LEU A 220 0.33 -8.43 -16.92
CA LEU A 220 0.02 -7.10 -17.43
C LEU A 220 0.31 -7.00 -18.93
N PHE A 221 1.52 -7.37 -19.37
CA PHE A 221 1.89 -7.31 -20.79
C PHE A 221 1.17 -8.34 -21.66
N GLU A 222 0.94 -9.56 -21.15
CA GLU A 222 0.10 -10.56 -21.81
C GLU A 222 -1.30 -9.97 -22.10
N LYS A 223 -1.89 -9.28 -21.14
CA LYS A 223 -3.23 -8.71 -21.26
C LYS A 223 -3.30 -7.41 -22.06
N LEU A 224 -2.26 -6.59 -22.01
CA LEU A 224 -2.12 -5.44 -22.91
C LEU A 224 -2.01 -5.90 -24.36
N SER A 225 -1.26 -6.96 -24.63
CA SER A 225 -1.13 -7.52 -25.98
C SER A 225 -2.44 -8.09 -26.51
N GLU A 226 -3.28 -8.67 -25.65
CA GLU A 226 -4.64 -9.10 -26.00
C GLU A 226 -5.60 -7.93 -26.29
N HIS A 227 -5.43 -6.78 -25.61
CA HIS A 227 -6.34 -5.63 -25.75
C HIS A 227 -6.01 -4.70 -26.91
N LEU A 228 -4.73 -4.33 -27.07
CA LEU A 228 -4.25 -3.42 -28.12
C LEU A 228 -3.85 -4.16 -29.40
N GLY A 229 -3.49 -5.44 -29.27
CA GLY A 229 -2.75 -6.16 -30.29
C GLY A 229 -1.24 -5.89 -30.21
N ILE A 230 -0.46 -6.78 -30.83
CA ILE A 230 1.00 -6.76 -30.81
C ILE A 230 1.53 -5.49 -31.53
N TRP A 231 0.96 -5.16 -32.69
CA TRP A 231 1.41 -4.03 -33.51
C TRP A 231 1.29 -2.69 -32.79
N LEU A 232 0.10 -2.36 -32.27
CA LEU A 232 -0.13 -1.09 -31.58
C LEU A 232 0.65 -1.00 -30.27
N LEU A 233 0.82 -2.12 -29.57
CA LEU A 233 1.67 -2.18 -28.38
C LEU A 233 3.13 -1.87 -28.74
N ASN A 234 3.64 -2.37 -29.87
CA ASN A 234 4.99 -2.04 -30.34
C ASN A 234 5.13 -0.54 -30.61
N GLU A 235 4.17 0.05 -31.31
CA GLU A 235 4.16 1.47 -31.65
C GLU A 235 4.20 2.33 -30.38
N ARG A 236 3.36 2.02 -29.39
CA ARG A 236 3.33 2.73 -28.10
C ARG A 236 4.61 2.56 -27.28
N LEU A 237 5.24 1.38 -27.29
CA LEU A 237 6.48 1.13 -26.56
C LEU A 237 7.71 1.80 -27.20
N ASN A 238 7.66 2.07 -28.51
CA ASN A 238 8.70 2.78 -29.24
C ASN A 238 8.55 4.31 -29.21
N ASP A 239 7.48 4.85 -28.63
CA ASP A 239 7.29 6.31 -28.53
C ASP A 239 8.45 6.95 -27.75
N GLN A 240 9.17 7.83 -28.44
CA GLN A 240 10.42 8.41 -27.99
C GLN A 240 10.25 9.30 -26.74
N THR A 241 9.03 9.78 -26.50
CA THR A 241 8.69 10.58 -25.30
C THR A 241 8.50 9.75 -24.03
N MET A 242 8.23 8.45 -24.19
CA MET A 242 7.88 7.53 -23.10
C MET A 242 9.04 6.63 -22.67
N LEU A 243 10.12 6.55 -23.47
CA LEU A 243 11.24 5.63 -23.27
C LEU A 243 11.89 5.75 -21.88
N GLU A 244 11.93 6.96 -21.30
CA GLU A 244 12.46 7.20 -19.94
C GLU A 244 11.63 6.47 -18.88
N TYR A 245 10.31 6.37 -19.05
CA TYR A 245 9.44 5.68 -18.10
C TYR A 245 9.55 4.16 -18.16
N PHE A 246 10.13 3.62 -19.23
CA PHE A 246 10.29 2.18 -19.36
C PHE A 246 11.67 1.67 -18.95
N GLU A 247 12.58 2.54 -18.48
CA GLU A 247 13.93 2.16 -18.06
C GLU A 247 13.91 1.07 -16.98
N SER A 248 12.98 1.16 -16.02
CA SER A 248 12.78 0.15 -14.97
C SER A 248 12.40 -1.25 -15.50
N ILE A 249 11.77 -1.31 -16.68
CA ILE A 249 11.29 -2.55 -17.32
C ILE A 249 12.28 -3.04 -18.39
N PHE A 250 12.86 -2.11 -19.14
CA PHE A 250 13.87 -2.31 -20.20
C PHE A 250 15.21 -1.68 -19.79
N PRO A 251 15.93 -2.29 -18.84
CA PRO A 251 17.21 -1.77 -18.38
C PRO A 251 18.26 -1.81 -19.50
N LYS A 252 18.89 -0.66 -19.76
CA LYS A 252 19.94 -0.47 -20.77
C LYS A 252 21.35 -0.43 -20.18
N ASP A 253 21.49 -0.42 -18.85
CA ASP A 253 22.77 -0.21 -18.16
C ASP A 253 23.75 -1.37 -18.35
N ASN A 254 23.26 -2.59 -18.11
CA ASN A 254 24.11 -3.78 -18.02
C ASN A 254 23.64 -4.84 -19.02
N PRO A 255 24.54 -5.40 -19.86
CA PRO A 255 24.19 -6.45 -20.81
C PRO A 255 23.53 -7.67 -20.14
N LYS A 256 23.82 -7.94 -18.85
CA LYS A 256 23.15 -8.99 -18.08
C LYS A 256 21.67 -8.70 -17.88
N ASN A 257 21.32 -7.46 -17.53
CA ASN A 257 19.94 -7.03 -17.30
C ASN A 257 19.15 -7.01 -18.62
N THR A 258 19.78 -6.57 -19.71
CA THR A 258 19.19 -6.60 -21.05
C THR A 258 18.90 -8.04 -21.50
N ARG A 259 19.84 -8.97 -21.33
CA ARG A 259 19.62 -10.40 -21.62
C ARG A 259 18.51 -11.01 -20.75
N PHE A 260 18.47 -10.66 -19.47
CA PHE A 260 17.40 -11.09 -18.58
C PHE A 260 16.03 -10.60 -19.06
N CYS A 261 15.94 -9.33 -19.45
CA CYS A 261 14.72 -8.73 -19.99
C CYS A 261 14.26 -9.43 -21.28
N ILE A 262 15.16 -9.66 -22.24
CA ILE A 262 14.88 -10.40 -23.47
C ILE A 262 14.31 -11.78 -23.13
N ASN A 263 15.02 -12.57 -22.31
CA ASN A 263 14.56 -13.91 -21.91
C ASN A 263 13.21 -13.88 -21.19
N PHE A 264 12.98 -12.87 -20.35
CA PHE A 264 11.73 -12.70 -19.62
C PHE A 264 10.57 -12.49 -20.59
N PHE A 265 10.68 -11.60 -21.56
CA PHE A 265 9.59 -11.34 -22.51
C PHE A 265 9.46 -12.39 -23.61
N THR A 266 10.55 -13.04 -24.02
CA THR A 266 10.47 -14.26 -24.84
C THR A 266 9.68 -15.35 -24.12
N SER A 267 9.82 -15.49 -22.79
CA SER A 267 9.04 -16.46 -22.01
C SER A 267 7.56 -16.10 -21.85
N ILE A 268 7.20 -14.83 -22.07
CA ILE A 268 5.80 -14.35 -22.07
C ILE A 268 5.15 -14.62 -23.43
N GLY A 269 5.94 -14.76 -24.50
CA GLY A 269 5.46 -14.84 -25.89
C GLY A 269 5.45 -13.49 -26.62
N LEU A 270 6.08 -12.46 -26.04
CA LEU A 270 6.21 -11.12 -26.60
C LEU A 270 7.64 -10.85 -27.10
N GLY A 271 8.34 -11.90 -27.52
CA GLY A 271 9.73 -11.82 -27.98
C GLY A 271 9.90 -10.86 -29.17
N ASP A 272 9.00 -10.94 -30.15
CA ASP A 272 9.09 -10.17 -31.41
C ASP A 272 9.02 -8.66 -31.19
N LEU A 273 8.30 -8.20 -30.16
CA LEU A 273 8.19 -6.79 -29.79
C LEU A 273 9.53 -6.22 -29.33
N ILE A 274 10.26 -7.03 -28.57
CA ILE A 274 11.42 -6.59 -27.81
C ILE A 274 12.71 -6.90 -28.55
N GLU A 275 12.68 -7.89 -29.44
CA GLU A 275 13.79 -8.17 -30.33
C GLU A 275 14.10 -6.96 -31.22
N ASN A 276 13.08 -6.23 -31.69
CA ASN A 276 13.27 -4.98 -32.43
C ASN A 276 13.82 -3.86 -31.54
N LEU A 277 13.19 -3.64 -30.37
CA LEU A 277 13.57 -2.59 -29.42
C LEU A 277 14.97 -2.77 -28.83
N LEU A 278 15.42 -4.00 -28.56
CA LEU A 278 16.68 -4.27 -27.84
C LEU A 278 17.80 -4.83 -28.71
N ARG A 279 17.54 -5.36 -29.93
CA ARG A 279 18.65 -5.73 -30.85
C ARG A 279 19.40 -4.51 -31.34
N GLU A 280 18.75 -3.36 -31.53
CA GLU A 280 19.47 -2.13 -31.88
C GLU A 280 20.46 -1.75 -30.78
N TYR A 281 20.04 -1.84 -29.51
CA TYR A 281 20.93 -1.60 -28.37
C TYR A 281 22.03 -2.66 -28.25
N LEU A 282 21.73 -3.94 -28.46
CA LEU A 282 22.75 -5.00 -28.41
C LEU A 282 23.69 -5.01 -29.61
N LYS A 283 23.26 -4.52 -30.78
CA LYS A 283 24.15 -4.30 -31.95
C LYS A 283 25.05 -3.08 -31.75
N ASN A 284 24.56 -2.05 -31.05
CA ASN A 284 25.32 -0.83 -30.76
C ASN A 284 26.28 -0.99 -29.56
N MET A 285 26.02 -1.94 -28.65
CA MET A 285 26.81 -2.16 -27.43
C MET A 285 28.27 -2.57 -27.63
N PRO A 286 28.65 -3.43 -28.60
CA PRO A 286 30.06 -3.66 -28.92
C PRO A 286 30.81 -2.39 -29.31
N CYS A 287 30.11 -1.43 -29.93
CA CYS A 287 30.68 -0.14 -30.32
C CYS A 287 30.90 0.78 -29.11
N LEU A 288 29.93 0.81 -28.18
CA LEU A 288 30.01 1.62 -26.95
C LEU A 288 31.05 1.10 -25.95
N ILE A 289 31.24 -0.22 -25.84
CA ILE A 289 32.30 -0.80 -25.00
C ILE A 289 33.69 -0.47 -25.57
N MET A 290 33.84 -0.42 -26.90
CA MET A 290 35.08 0.04 -27.56
C MET A 290 35.32 1.54 -27.39
N GLN A 291 34.28 2.37 -27.28
CA GLN A 291 34.40 3.81 -27.04
C GLN A 291 34.73 4.11 -25.57
N GLN A 292 34.06 3.47 -24.61
CA GLN A 292 34.38 3.64 -23.18
C GLN A 292 35.80 3.13 -22.83
N GLN A 293 36.29 2.08 -23.49
CA GLN A 293 37.69 1.63 -23.31
C GLN A 293 38.72 2.53 -24.02
N LYS A 294 38.33 3.26 -25.07
CA LYS A 294 39.21 4.23 -25.76
C LYS A 294 39.29 5.57 -25.03
N ASP A 295 38.22 5.99 -24.38
CA ASP A 295 38.19 7.27 -23.66
C ASP A 295 38.91 7.18 -22.29
N GLU A 296 38.99 6.00 -21.67
CA GLU A 296 39.79 5.79 -20.45
C GLU A 296 41.30 5.52 -20.73
N SER A 297 41.69 5.19 -21.96
CA SER A 297 43.09 4.94 -22.33
C SER A 297 43.73 6.05 -23.19
N GLY A 298 42.99 7.12 -23.49
CA GLY A 298 43.42 8.21 -24.39
C GLY A 298 44.21 9.37 -23.76
N SER A 299 44.66 9.25 -22.51
CA SER A 299 45.38 10.32 -21.80
C SER A 299 46.72 9.84 -21.21
N SER A 300 47.72 9.66 -22.07
CA SER A 300 49.15 9.75 -21.69
C SER A 300 50.03 9.78 -22.94
N ASP A 301 50.31 11.02 -23.33
CA ASP A 301 51.50 11.61 -23.91
C ASP A 301 52.77 10.75 -24.15
N SER A 302 53.35 10.95 -25.36
CA SER A 302 54.77 10.89 -25.82
C SER A 302 55.71 9.81 -25.25
N SER A 303 56.49 9.05 -26.03
CA SER A 303 57.52 9.46 -27.01
C SER A 303 58.32 8.20 -27.45
N ASP A 304 59.18 8.38 -28.45
CA ASP A 304 60.40 7.61 -28.76
C ASP A 304 60.41 6.42 -29.76
N TYR A 305 61.03 6.73 -30.91
CA TYR A 305 62.06 6.01 -31.69
C TYR A 305 61.90 4.48 -31.83
N GLY A 306 61.84 3.85 -33.00
CA GLY A 306 62.56 4.10 -34.24
C GLY A 306 63.23 2.79 -34.70
N THR A 307 63.15 2.52 -36.00
CA THR A 307 63.97 1.57 -36.81
C THR A 307 63.25 0.32 -37.35
N ALA A 308 63.36 0.23 -38.67
CA ALA A 308 62.78 -0.71 -39.61
C ALA A 308 63.48 -2.08 -39.63
N SER A 309 62.80 -3.09 -40.20
CA SER A 309 63.31 -3.97 -41.28
C SER A 309 62.27 -5.03 -41.68
N SER A 310 61.94 -5.06 -42.99
CA SER A 310 61.74 -6.25 -43.88
C SER A 310 61.09 -7.54 -43.31
N GLU A 311 60.18 -8.27 -43.95
CA GLU A 311 59.84 -8.46 -45.36
C GLU A 311 58.61 -9.40 -45.43
N LYS A 312 57.76 -9.16 -46.42
CA LYS A 312 56.85 -10.06 -47.19
C LYS A 312 56.34 -11.39 -46.60
N GLY A 313 55.01 -11.56 -46.70
CA GLY A 313 54.36 -12.87 -46.79
C GLY A 313 52.84 -12.75 -46.87
N ASP A 314 52.29 -12.55 -48.08
CA ASP A 314 50.87 -12.79 -48.35
C ASP A 314 50.64 -14.31 -48.50
N SER A 315 49.70 -14.88 -47.75
CA SER A 315 49.10 -16.19 -48.03
C SER A 315 47.63 -16.20 -47.65
N ALA A 316 46.78 -16.49 -48.64
CA ALA A 316 45.34 -16.66 -48.53
C ALA A 316 44.94 -18.09 -48.08
N CYS A 317 43.64 -18.23 -47.77
CA CYS A 317 42.85 -19.47 -47.58
C CYS A 317 43.07 -20.17 -46.21
N SER A 318 42.08 -20.77 -45.53
CA SER A 318 40.81 -21.40 -45.98
C SER A 318 39.83 -21.54 -44.80
N ASP A 319 38.57 -21.80 -45.13
CA ASP A 319 37.49 -22.28 -44.24
C ASP A 319 37.87 -23.50 -43.39
N GLU A 320 37.34 -23.58 -42.17
CA GLU A 320 37.28 -24.79 -41.36
C GLU A 320 35.82 -25.06 -40.95
N SER A 321 35.28 -26.16 -41.49
CA SER A 321 34.01 -26.77 -41.09
C SER A 321 34.33 -28.01 -40.27
N ASP A 322 34.13 -27.97 -38.96
CA ASP A 322 34.31 -29.15 -38.10
C ASP A 322 32.98 -29.86 -37.85
N SER A 323 32.88 -31.09 -38.36
CA SER A 323 31.88 -32.09 -37.99
C SER A 323 32.63 -33.36 -37.55
N GLU A 324 32.75 -33.57 -36.24
CA GLU A 324 33.14 -34.88 -35.70
C GLU A 324 32.05 -35.48 -34.79
N ASN A 325 31.81 -36.75 -35.06
CA ASN A 325 30.76 -37.61 -34.58
C ASN A 325 31.40 -38.61 -33.61
N GLY A 326 30.98 -38.72 -32.34
CA GLY A 326 31.64 -39.71 -31.48
C GLY A 326 31.27 -39.80 -30.01
N ARG A 327 30.32 -40.70 -29.72
CA ARG A 327 30.33 -41.66 -28.58
C ARG A 327 29.95 -41.18 -27.16
N ARG A 328 28.77 -41.67 -26.77
CA ARG A 328 28.50 -42.50 -25.57
C ARG A 328 28.67 -41.87 -24.16
N GLY A 329 27.51 -41.55 -23.57
CA GLY A 329 27.05 -42.29 -22.38
C GLY A 329 26.96 -41.54 -21.06
N ARG A 330 25.73 -41.30 -20.57
CA ARG A 330 25.20 -41.90 -19.32
C ARG A 330 23.78 -41.41 -19.01
N LYS A 331 22.88 -42.39 -18.88
CA LYS A 331 21.55 -42.27 -18.26
C LYS A 331 21.65 -41.84 -16.80
N ARG A 332 20.82 -40.89 -16.37
CA ARG A 332 20.24 -40.87 -15.01
C ARG A 332 18.74 -40.52 -15.08
N ARG A 333 17.92 -41.54 -14.78
CA ARG A 333 16.46 -41.48 -14.60
C ARG A 333 16.12 -40.82 -13.26
N ARG A 334 15.07 -40.00 -13.20
CA ARG A 334 14.16 -39.92 -12.05
C ARG A 334 12.72 -39.96 -12.58
N LYS A 335 11.92 -40.86 -11.99
CA LYS A 335 10.62 -41.40 -12.44
C LYS A 335 9.46 -40.38 -12.34
N PRO A 336 8.40 -40.51 -13.15
CA PRO A 336 7.08 -39.99 -12.81
C PRO A 336 6.30 -41.00 -11.96
N LEU A 337 5.53 -40.50 -10.99
CA LEU A 337 4.53 -41.27 -10.24
C LEU A 337 3.17 -41.11 -10.93
N HIS A 338 2.52 -42.23 -11.26
CA HIS A 338 1.12 -42.32 -11.63
C HIS A 338 0.42 -43.31 -10.68
N PRO A 339 -0.85 -43.11 -10.31
CA PRO A 339 -1.52 -43.84 -9.23
C PRO A 339 -2.27 -45.09 -9.71
N GLN A 340 -2.45 -46.07 -8.82
CA GLN A 340 -3.45 -47.15 -8.92
C GLN A 340 -3.97 -47.50 -7.52
N ASN A 341 -5.11 -46.90 -7.15
CA ASN A 341 -6.37 -47.53 -6.74
C ASN A 341 -7.36 -46.47 -6.26
#